data_AF-A0A4R2B4N8-F1
#
_entry.id   AF-A0A4R2B4N8-F1
#
_cell.length_a   1.000
_cell.length_b   1.000
_cell.length_c   1.000
_cell.angle_alpha   90.00
_cell.angle_beta   90.00
_cell.angle_gamma   90.00
#
_symmetry.space_group_name_H-M   'P 1'
#
loop_
_entity.id
_entity.type
_entity.pdbx_description
1 polymer ?
#
loop_
_entity_poly.entity_id
_entity_poly.type
_entity_poly.pdbx_seq_one_letter_code
_entity_poly.pdbx_strand_id
1 'polypeptide(L)'
;MVAKANLRTVLKQAQNGYTLKRSDTMLREEIEKFDNAFPDGVFAFPPSPEAPKVRIRALDKYCREKGITPRDLSKEEMEQFLVY
;
A
#
# COMPACT_ATOMS: atom_id res chain seq x y z
N MET A 1 27.80 -9.41 -24.17
CA MET A 1 28.21 -8.15 -23.49
C MET A 1 27.15 -7.09 -23.76
N VAL A 2 26.88 -6.24 -22.74
CA VAL A 2 25.95 -5.09 -22.70
C VAL A 2 24.47 -5.53 -22.61
N ALA A 3 23.70 -5.16 -21.58
CA ALA A 3 23.41 -3.80 -21.20
C ALA A 3 23.50 -3.49 -19.69
N LYS A 4 24.23 -2.40 -19.39
CA LYS A 4 24.23 -1.68 -18.12
C LYS A 4 22.79 -1.24 -17.81
N ALA A 5 22.22 -1.74 -16.73
CA ALA A 5 21.03 -1.15 -16.13
C ALA A 5 21.44 0.16 -15.43
N ASN A 6 21.51 1.24 -16.20
CA ASN A 6 21.64 2.59 -15.67
C ASN A 6 20.30 2.99 -15.03
N LEU A 7 20.18 2.77 -13.72
CA LEU A 7 19.09 3.28 -12.87
C LEU A 7 19.20 4.82 -12.72
N ARG A 8 19.06 5.55 -13.83
CA ARG A 8 19.05 7.02 -13.87
C ARG A 8 17.72 7.55 -14.38
N THR A 9 16.60 7.16 -13.76
CA THR A 9 15.39 7.97 -13.92
C THR A 9 14.41 7.77 -12.76
N VAL A 10 14.61 8.49 -11.65
CA VAL A 10 13.53 8.70 -10.66
C VAL A 10 12.95 10.11 -10.78
N LEU A 11 13.69 11.09 -11.30
CA LEU A 11 13.18 12.45 -11.54
C LEU A 11 13.86 13.03 -12.79
N LYS A 12 13.09 13.45 -13.79
CA LYS A 12 13.59 14.35 -14.85
C LYS A 12 13.02 15.74 -14.54
N GLN A 13 13.90 16.71 -14.30
CA GLN A 13 13.50 18.12 -14.23
C GLN A 13 12.98 18.54 -15.62
N ALA A 14 11.75 19.03 -15.67
CA ALA A 14 11.23 19.78 -16.80
C ALA A 14 11.06 21.24 -16.36
N GLN A 15 11.23 22.17 -17.29
CA GLN A 15 11.46 23.60 -17.01
C GLN A 15 10.41 24.27 -16.10
N ASN A 16 9.19 23.71 -15.96
CA ASN A 16 8.12 24.27 -15.12
C ASN A 16 7.41 23.24 -14.21
N GLY A 17 8.06 22.13 -13.82
CA GLY A 17 7.48 21.18 -12.86
C GLY A 17 8.11 19.78 -12.86
N TYR A 18 7.74 18.97 -11.85
CA TYR A 18 8.15 17.57 -11.75
C TYR A 18 7.15 16.68 -12.49
N THR A 19 7.60 15.94 -13.52
CA THR A 19 6.77 14.90 -14.14
C THR A 19 6.91 13.61 -13.34
N LEU A 20 5.90 13.27 -12.53
CA LEU A 20 5.81 11.97 -11.86
C LEU A 20 5.47 10.91 -12.91
N LYS A 21 6.43 10.06 -13.27
CA LYS A 21 6.12 8.80 -13.95
C LYS A 21 5.95 7.72 -12.89
N ARG A 22 4.74 7.14 -12.80
CA ARG A 22 4.51 5.96 -11.97
C ARG A 22 5.42 4.84 -12.49
N SER A 23 6.30 4.37 -11.62
CA SER A 23 6.96 3.08 -11.79
C SER A 23 5.94 2.03 -11.37
N ASP A 24 5.25 1.42 -12.33
CA ASP A 24 4.17 0.46 -12.06
C ASP A 24 4.67 -0.84 -11.41
N THR A 25 5.98 -1.03 -11.34
CA THR A 25 6.66 -2.12 -10.64
C THR A 25 7.41 -1.56 -9.44
N MET A 26 6.75 -1.49 -8.27
CA MET A 26 7.50 -1.61 -7.02
C MET A 26 7.96 -3.05 -6.90
N LEU A 27 9.23 -3.28 -6.60
CA LEU A 27 9.74 -4.63 -6.36
C LEU A 27 9.05 -5.18 -5.10
N ARG A 28 8.63 -6.46 -5.10
CA ARG A 28 8.01 -7.10 -3.92
C ARG A 28 8.83 -6.87 -2.63
N GLU A 29 10.16 -6.91 -2.77
CA GLU A 29 11.10 -6.68 -1.68
C GLU A 29 11.03 -5.26 -1.10
N GLU A 30 10.74 -4.25 -1.92
CA GLU A 30 10.58 -2.86 -1.46
C GLU A 30 9.28 -2.68 -0.68
N ILE A 31 8.22 -3.35 -1.11
CA ILE A 31 6.93 -3.39 -0.39
C ILE A 31 7.11 -4.08 0.96
N GLU A 32 7.79 -5.22 1.00
CA GLU A 32 8.06 -5.94 2.26
C GLU A 32 8.95 -5.13 3.21
N LYS A 33 9.98 -4.45 2.71
CA LYS A 33 10.81 -3.55 3.53
C LYS A 33 10.01 -2.37 4.07
N PHE A 34 9.11 -1.80 3.27
CA PHE A 34 8.23 -0.73 3.72
C PHE A 34 7.30 -1.24 4.83
N ASP A 35 6.63 -2.36 4.63
CA ASP A 35 5.69 -2.92 5.61
C ASP A 35 6.42 -3.30 6.93
N ASN A 36 7.61 -3.91 6.86
CA ASN A 36 8.41 -4.27 8.05
C ASN A 36 8.93 -3.05 8.83
N ALA A 37 9.03 -1.87 8.20
CA ALA A 37 9.45 -0.66 8.88
C ALA A 37 8.36 -0.08 9.80
N PHE A 38 7.11 -0.52 9.66
CA PHE A 38 5.99 -0.12 10.49
C PHE A 38 5.50 -1.32 11.31
N PRO A 39 6.05 -1.56 12.52
CA PRO A 39 5.68 -2.70 13.34
C PRO A 39 4.19 -2.72 13.71
N ASP A 40 3.54 -1.55 13.76
CA ASP A 40 2.10 -1.41 14.00
C ASP A 40 1.25 -1.59 12.73
N GLY A 41 1.88 -1.69 11.56
CA GLY A 41 1.25 -1.82 10.24
C GLY A 41 0.97 -0.49 9.54
N VAL A 42 0.51 -0.59 8.29
CA VAL A 42 0.15 0.56 7.44
C VAL A 42 -1.36 0.73 7.42
N PHE A 43 -1.82 1.93 7.75
CA PHE A 43 -3.25 2.27 7.85
C PHE A 43 -3.65 3.29 6.80
N ALA A 44 -4.89 3.21 6.30
CA ALA A 44 -5.49 4.37 5.63
C ALA A 44 -5.86 5.41 6.68
N PHE A 45 -5.49 6.67 6.42
CA PHE A 45 -5.90 7.78 7.27
C PHE A 45 -7.43 7.95 7.12
N PRO A 46 -8.18 7.92 8.23
CA PRO A 46 -9.62 8.08 8.18
C PRO A 46 -9.98 9.53 7.78
N PRO A 47 -11.13 9.76 7.12
CA PRO A 47 -11.56 11.11 6.75
C PRO A 47 -11.86 12.01 7.97
N SER A 48 -12.09 11.41 9.14
CA SER A 48 -12.27 12.10 10.42
C SER A 48 -11.26 11.55 11.44
N PRO A 49 -10.66 12.39 12.30
CA PRO A 49 -9.74 11.94 13.35
C PRO A 49 -10.38 10.99 14.39
N GLU A 50 -11.71 10.97 14.48
CA GLU A 50 -12.46 10.08 15.38
C GLU A 50 -12.85 8.75 14.71
N ALA A 51 -12.67 8.63 13.39
CA ALA A 51 -13.02 7.42 12.68
C ALA A 51 -11.90 6.36 12.81
N PRO A 52 -12.25 5.07 12.88
CA PRO A 52 -11.27 4.01 13.06
C PRO A 52 -10.36 3.89 11.83
N LYS A 53 -9.10 3.59 12.10
CA LYS A 53 -8.09 3.23 11.10
C LYS A 53 -8.31 1.79 10.66
N VAL A 54 -8.11 1.52 9.37
CA VAL A 54 -8.30 0.17 8.79
C VAL A 54 -6.96 -0.47 8.47
N ARG A 55 -6.75 -1.71 8.93
CA ARG A 55 -5.62 -2.58 8.57
C ARG A 55 -5.80 -3.19 7.17
N ILE A 56 -5.55 -2.41 6.12
CA ILE A 56 -5.85 -2.78 4.73
C ILE A 56 -5.16 -4.08 4.29
N ARG A 57 -3.90 -4.30 4.67
CA ARG A 57 -3.17 -5.52 4.28
C ARG A 57 -3.74 -6.79 4.91
N ALA A 58 -4.11 -6.73 6.18
CA ALA A 58 -4.74 -7.85 6.87
C ALA A 58 -6.11 -8.15 6.28
N LEU A 59 -6.89 -7.11 6.00
CA LEU A 59 -8.18 -7.20 5.31
C LEU A 59 -8.05 -7.82 3.91
N ASP A 60 -7.12 -7.34 3.08
CA ASP A 60 -6.88 -7.86 1.71
C ASP A 60 -6.45 -9.34 1.75
N LYS A 61 -5.56 -9.70 2.68
CA LYS A 61 -5.13 -11.10 2.87
C LYS A 61 -6.31 -12.00 3.24
N TYR A 62 -7.11 -11.59 4.22
CA TYR A 62 -8.30 -12.34 4.65
C TYR A 62 -9.31 -12.51 3.50
N CYS A 63 -9.59 -11.44 2.78
CA CYS A 63 -10.49 -11.44 1.62
C CYS A 63 -9.99 -12.42 0.55
N ARG A 64 -8.68 -12.40 0.24
CA ARG A 64 -8.06 -13.31 -0.74
C ARG A 64 -8.11 -14.77 -0.31
N GLU A 65 -7.82 -15.06 0.96
CA GLU A 65 -7.86 -16.43 1.49
C GLU A 65 -9.27 -17.02 1.47
N LYS A 66 -10.29 -16.19 1.72
CA LYS A 66 -11.71 -16.59 1.65
C LYS A 66 -12.32 -16.49 0.25
N GLY A 67 -11.65 -15.86 -0.70
CA GLY A 67 -12.19 -15.58 -2.04
C GLY A 67 -13.38 -14.61 -2.05
N ILE A 68 -13.48 -13.74 -1.03
CA ILE A 68 -14.55 -12.75 -0.88
C ILE A 68 -14.01 -11.33 -1.09
N THR A 69 -14.88 -10.36 -1.31
CA THR A 69 -14.48 -8.95 -1.37
C THR A 69 -14.76 -8.23 -0.05
N PRO A 70 -14.11 -7.08 0.21
CA PRO A 70 -14.39 -6.24 1.39
C PRO A 70 -15.86 -5.88 1.61
N ARG A 71 -16.68 -5.93 0.54
CA ARG A 71 -18.13 -5.63 0.59
C ARG A 71 -18.97 -6.79 1.09
N ASP A 72 -18.42 -8.00 1.04
CA ASP A 72 -19.12 -9.24 1.43
C ASP A 72 -18.88 -9.59 2.90
N LEU A 73 -18.00 -8.84 3.59
CA LEU A 73 -17.70 -9.01 5.01
C LEU A 73 -18.86 -8.56 5.88
N SER A 74 -19.15 -9.35 6.92
CA SER A 74 -20.07 -8.91 7.96
C SER A 74 -19.45 -7.77 8.79
N LYS A 75 -20.27 -7.07 9.57
CA LYS A 75 -19.79 -6.05 10.49
C LYS A 75 -18.82 -6.64 11.53
N GLU A 76 -19.13 -7.82 12.06
CA GLU A 76 -18.27 -8.49 13.05
C GLU A 76 -16.92 -8.90 12.46
N GLU A 77 -16.88 -9.32 11.20
CA GLU A 77 -15.61 -9.63 10.54
C GLU A 77 -14.81 -8.36 10.24
N MET A 78 -15.47 -7.26 9.86
CA MET A 78 -14.82 -5.98 9.60
C MET A 78 -14.18 -5.38 10.87
N GLU A 79 -14.83 -5.52 12.03
CA GLU A 79 -14.34 -5.01 13.32
C GLU A 79 -12.95 -5.52 13.68
N GLN A 80 -12.59 -6.73 13.25
CA GLN A 80 -11.27 -7.31 13.50
C GLN A 80 -10.12 -6.53 12.83
N PHE A 81 -10.43 -5.71 11.83
CA PHE A 81 -9.46 -4.92 11.07
C PHE A 81 -9.46 -3.43 11.45
N LEU A 82 -10.31 -3.02 12.39
CA LEU A 82 -10.42 -1.63 12.86
C LEU A 82 -9.53 -1.37 14.07
N VAL A 83 -8.86 -0.23 14.07
CA VAL A 83 -8.06 0.28 15.19
C VAL A 83 -8.53 1.70 15.52
N TYR A 84 -8.90 1.93 16.78
CA TYR A 84 -9.32 3.24 17.31
C TYR A 84 -8.14 4.03 17.84
#